data_AF-A0A1R3KET4-F1
#
_entry.id   AF-A0A1R3KET4-F1
#
_cell.length_a   1.000
_cell.length_b   1.000
_cell.length_c   1.000
_cell.angle_alpha   90.00
_cell.angle_beta   90.00
_cell.angle_gamma   90.00
#
_symmetry.space_group_name_H-M   'P 1'
#
loop_
_entity.id
_entity.type
_entity.pdbx_description
1 polymer ?
#
loop_
_entity_poly.entity_id
_entity_poly.type
_entity_poly.pdbx_seq_one_letter_code
_entity_poly.pdbx_strand_id
1 'polypeptide(L)'
;QYMKKLFTKQLSKTDSEKRLAIPTSSLQAFNLHGGCSLGFAAEDTMNGKIWQFFCTTRTKGGYSKPVISKGWVKGVQQLLKIKKLISFP
;
A
#
# COMPACT_ATOMS: atom_id res chain seq x y z
N GLN A 1 -9.97 11.78 -16.03
CA GLN A 1 -10.17 10.34 -15.78
C GLN A 1 -10.38 10.16 -14.28
N TYR A 2 -11.49 9.55 -13.84
CA TYR A 2 -11.75 9.31 -12.42
C TYR A 2 -10.86 8.16 -11.93
N MET A 3 -9.90 8.45 -11.04
CA MET A 3 -9.16 7.39 -10.35
C MET A 3 -10.13 6.61 -9.44
N LYS A 4 -10.28 5.31 -9.70
CA LYS A 4 -11.14 4.45 -8.90
C LYS A 4 -10.49 4.23 -7.54
N LYS A 5 -11.06 4.79 -6.47
CA LYS A 5 -10.57 4.54 -5.10
C LYS A 5 -10.75 3.07 -4.72
N LEU A 6 -9.67 2.32 -4.50
CA LEU A 6 -9.75 0.92 -4.05
C LEU A 6 -10.14 0.77 -2.59
N PHE A 7 -9.47 1.53 -1.71
CA PHE A 7 -9.75 1.50 -0.28
C PHE A 7 -9.22 2.74 0.45
N THR A 8 -9.74 2.91 1.65
CA THR A 8 -9.24 3.84 2.65
C THR A 8 -8.95 3.04 3.92
N LYS A 9 -7.82 3.30 4.58
CA LYS A 9 -7.44 2.58 5.79
C LYS A 9 -6.83 3.52 6.82
N GLN A 10 -7.22 3.36 8.08
CA GLN A 10 -6.48 3.93 9.20
C GLN A 10 -5.22 3.10 9.47
N LEU A 11 -4.07 3.77 9.46
CA LEU A 11 -2.78 3.11 9.61
C LEU A 11 -2.59 2.68 11.08
N SER A 12 -2.39 1.38 11.29
CA SER A 12 -1.91 0.87 12.58
C SER A 12 -0.43 1.21 12.78
N LYS A 13 0.08 1.04 14.01
CA LYS A 13 1.52 1.18 14.30
C LYS A 13 2.41 0.33 13.37
N THR A 14 1.96 -0.89 13.08
CA THR A 14 2.69 -1.79 12.15
C THR A 14 2.64 -1.26 10.72
N ASP A 15 1.49 -0.69 10.31
CA ASP A 15 1.40 -0.04 9.02
C ASP A 15 2.35 1.15 8.94
N SER A 16 2.39 2.05 9.93
CA SER A 16 3.28 3.22 9.89
C SER A 16 4.77 2.88 9.96
N GLU A 17 5.15 1.82 10.66
CA GLU A 17 6.57 1.54 10.96
C GLU A 17 7.19 0.47 10.06
N LYS A 18 6.39 -0.43 9.47
CA LYS A 18 6.92 -1.61 8.77
C LYS A 18 6.38 -1.77 7.35
N ARG A 19 5.08 -1.97 7.20
CA ARG A 19 4.45 -2.37 5.93
C ARG A 19 2.95 -2.17 5.97
N LEU A 20 2.34 -1.77 4.85
CA LEU A 20 0.89 -1.69 4.76
C LEU A 20 0.30 -3.08 4.49
N ALA A 21 -0.57 -3.54 5.38
CA ALA A 21 -1.43 -4.69 5.08
C ALA A 21 -2.60 -4.26 4.20
N ILE A 22 -2.76 -4.90 3.05
CA ILE A 22 -3.89 -4.70 2.15
C ILE A 22 -5.16 -5.26 2.81
N PRO A 23 -6.27 -4.50 2.85
CA PRO A 23 -7.56 -5.01 3.32
C PRO A 23 -8.03 -6.23 2.51
N THR A 24 -8.67 -7.20 3.16
CA THR A 24 -9.15 -8.42 2.50
C THR A 24 -10.09 -8.12 1.32
N SER A 25 -10.93 -7.08 1.46
CA SER A 25 -11.86 -6.63 0.42
C SER A 25 -11.19 -6.12 -0.87
N SER A 26 -9.91 -5.74 -0.79
CA SER A 26 -9.18 -5.14 -1.90
C SER A 26 -8.12 -6.07 -2.48
N LEU A 27 -8.01 -7.31 -1.98
CA LEU A 27 -6.98 -8.27 -2.40
C LEU A 27 -7.00 -8.56 -3.91
N GLN A 28 -8.18 -8.58 -4.52
CA GLN A 28 -8.34 -8.87 -5.95
C GLN A 28 -7.61 -7.85 -6.83
N ALA A 29 -7.52 -6.58 -6.39
CA ALA A 29 -6.80 -5.53 -7.11
C ALA A 29 -5.27 -5.64 -6.98
N PHE A 30 -4.78 -6.39 -5.98
CA PHE A 30 -3.36 -6.63 -5.72
C PHE A 30 -2.99 -8.09 -5.96
N ASN A 31 -3.74 -8.79 -6.83
CA ASN A 31 -3.47 -10.17 -7.15
C ASN A 31 -2.14 -10.27 -7.91
N LEU A 32 -1.14 -10.91 -7.31
CA LEU A 32 0.19 -11.03 -7.91
C LEU A 32 0.26 -12.13 -8.99
N HIS A 33 -0.84 -12.87 -9.27
CA HIS A 33 -0.90 -13.93 -10.29
C HIS A 33 0.28 -14.93 -10.23
N GLY A 34 0.74 -15.29 -9.03
CA GLY A 34 1.88 -16.18 -8.83
C GLY A 34 3.26 -15.49 -8.82
N GLY A 35 3.31 -14.18 -9.05
CA GLY A 35 4.51 -13.36 -8.89
C GLY A 35 4.88 -13.11 -7.42
N CYS A 36 6.19 -12.98 -7.16
CA CYS A 36 6.72 -12.68 -5.82
C CYS A 36 6.56 -11.20 -5.42
N SER A 37 6.47 -10.30 -6.41
CA SER A 37 6.45 -8.84 -6.21
C SER A 37 5.80 -8.13 -7.40
N LEU A 38 4.97 -7.10 -7.12
CA LEU A 38 4.42 -6.18 -8.12
C LEU A 38 4.76 -4.74 -7.72
N GLY A 39 5.46 -4.02 -8.59
CA GLY A 39 5.71 -2.59 -8.44
C GLY A 39 4.52 -1.77 -8.94
N PHE A 40 4.14 -0.72 -8.23
CA PHE A 40 3.11 0.22 -8.67
C PHE A 40 3.43 1.65 -8.21
N ALA A 41 2.90 2.61 -8.94
CA ALA A 41 2.98 4.03 -8.62
C ALA A 41 1.72 4.45 -7.85
N ALA A 42 1.89 5.23 -6.79
CA ALA A 42 0.80 5.87 -6.08
C ALA A 42 1.04 7.38 -6.05
N GLU A 43 0.05 8.15 -6.47
CA GLU A 43 0.12 9.60 -6.45
C GLU A 43 -0.42 10.14 -5.12
N ASP A 44 0.36 10.99 -4.46
CA ASP A 44 -0.12 11.80 -3.35
C ASP A 44 -1.01 12.92 -3.89
N THR A 45 -2.32 12.74 -3.71
CA THR A 45 -3.37 13.66 -4.17
C THR A 45 -3.22 15.11 -3.71
N MET A 46 -2.39 15.42 -2.70
CA MET A 46 -2.22 16.78 -2.22
C MET A 46 -1.03 17.55 -2.83
N ASN A 47 0.00 16.87 -3.32
CA ASN A 47 1.18 17.52 -3.90
C ASN A 47 1.56 16.95 -5.28
N GLY A 48 0.78 15.99 -5.81
CA GLY A 48 1.04 15.31 -7.07
C GLY A 48 2.29 14.40 -7.03
N LYS A 49 2.87 14.17 -5.85
CA LYS A 49 4.11 13.40 -5.73
C LYS A 49 3.82 11.92 -5.97
N ILE A 50 4.53 11.36 -6.93
CA ILE A 50 4.45 9.94 -7.24
C ILE A 50 5.41 9.16 -6.33
N TRP A 51 4.87 8.19 -5.61
CA TRP A 51 5.61 7.23 -4.82
C TRP A 51 5.64 5.88 -5.54
N GLN A 52 6.83 5.29 -5.66
CA GLN A 52 6.95 3.92 -6.12
C GLN A 52 6.93 2.95 -4.93
N PHE A 53 5.98 2.05 -4.97
CA PHE A 53 5.76 1.03 -3.96
C PHE A 53 5.83 -0.36 -4.58
N PHE A 54 6.16 -1.35 -3.76
CA PHE A 54 6.11 -2.74 -4.16
C PHE A 54 5.20 -3.53 -3.22
N CYS A 55 4.23 -4.20 -3.84
CA CYS A 55 3.41 -5.20 -3.20
C CYS A 55 4.13 -6.55 -3.26
N THR A 56 4.23 -7.26 -2.14
CA THR A 56 4.79 -8.60 -2.04
C THR A 56 3.84 -9.52 -1.30
N THR A 57 3.79 -10.79 -1.66
CA THR A 57 2.99 -11.78 -0.91
C THR A 57 3.78 -12.27 0.28
N ARG A 58 3.25 -12.07 1.48
CA ARG A 58 3.80 -12.66 2.69
C ARG A 58 3.44 -14.14 2.71
N THR A 59 4.44 -15.01 2.62
CA THR A 59 4.30 -16.48 2.67
C THR A 59 4.49 -17.06 4.07
N LYS A 60 5.01 -16.27 5.03
CA LYS A 60 5.13 -16.69 6.44
C LYS A 60 3.81 -16.55 7.21
N GLY A 61 3.35 -17.66 7.78
CA GLY A 61 2.08 -17.83 8.51
C GLY A 61 1.05 -18.59 7.65
N GLY A 62 -0.01 -19.13 8.26
CA GLY A 62 -1.02 -19.95 7.58
C GLY A 62 -1.85 -19.27 6.47
N TYR A 63 -1.55 -18.01 6.13
CA TYR A 63 -2.27 -17.25 5.11
C TYR A 63 -1.32 -16.37 4.29
N SER A 64 -1.33 -16.61 2.98
CA SER A 64 -0.72 -15.75 1.97
C SER A 64 -1.44 -14.42 1.93
N LYS A 65 -0.80 -13.33 2.39
CA LYS A 65 -1.38 -11.98 2.33
C LYS A 65 -0.46 -11.00 1.60
N PRO A 66 -0.94 -10.27 0.58
CA PRO A 66 -0.20 -9.20 -0.05
C PRO A 66 -0.01 -8.04 0.92
N VAL A 67 1.20 -7.48 0.90
CA VAL A 67 1.62 -6.35 1.74
C VAL A 67 2.45 -5.39 0.91
N ILE A 68 2.32 -4.09 1.17
CA ILE A 68 3.19 -3.09 0.57
C ILE A 68 4.35 -2.87 1.52
N SER A 69 5.56 -3.22 1.07
CA SER A 69 6.75 -3.26 1.95
C SER A 69 7.86 -2.34 1.46
N LYS A 70 8.35 -2.56 0.23
CA LYS A 70 9.44 -1.74 -0.34
C LYS A 70 8.92 -0.35 -0.72
N GLY A 71 9.66 0.68 -0.33
CA GLY A 71 9.29 2.09 -0.53
C GLY A 71 8.28 2.64 0.50
N TRP A 72 7.55 1.76 1.19
CA TRP A 72 6.43 2.12 2.06
C TRP A 72 6.84 3.01 3.23
N VAL A 73 7.77 2.58 4.08
CA VAL A 73 8.14 3.31 5.32
C VAL A 73 8.60 4.74 5.00
N LYS A 74 9.41 4.93 3.96
CA LYS A 74 9.84 6.26 3.51
C LYS A 74 8.67 7.13 3.05
N GLY A 75 7.75 6.55 2.28
CA GLY A 75 6.55 7.25 1.82
C GLY A 75 5.62 7.63 2.98
N VAL A 76 5.32 6.67 3.85
CA VAL A 76 4.39 6.88 4.96
C VAL A 76 4.93 7.83 6.01
N GLN A 77 6.24 7.83 6.30
CA GLN A 77 6.85 8.81 7.20
C GLN A 77 6.71 10.24 6.67
N GLN A 78 6.81 10.42 5.34
CA GLN A 78 6.59 11.71 4.73
C GLN A 78 5.10 12.12 4.76
N LEU A 79 4.18 11.17 4.60
CA LEU A 79 2.74 11.39 4.61
C LEU A 79 2.17 11.62 6.03
N LEU A 80 2.69 10.91 7.04
CA LEU A 80 2.27 10.98 8.45
C LEU A 80 2.69 12.28 9.13
N LYS A 81 3.82 12.87 8.73
CA LYS A 81 4.20 14.23 9.15
C LYS A 81 3.10 15.27 8.86
N ILE A 82 2.16 14.94 7.97
CA ILE A 82 1.11 15.83 7.51
C ILE A 82 -0.30 15.42 8.03
N LYS A 83 -0.41 14.40 8.90
CA LYS A 83 -1.68 13.79 9.41
C LYS A 83 -2.68 13.45 8.28
N LYS A 84 -2.37 12.49 7.40
CA LYS A 84 -3.21 12.24 6.22
C LYS A 84 -3.63 10.79 6.00
N LEU A 85 -4.85 10.65 5.51
CA LEU A 85 -5.43 9.43 4.93
C LEU A 85 -4.76 9.15 3.58
N ILE A 86 -4.47 7.88 3.32
CA ILE A 86 -3.90 7.43 2.05
C ILE A 86 -5.00 6.74 1.25
N SER A 87 -5.24 7.23 0.03
CA SER A 87 -6.08 6.58 -0.98
C SER A 87 -5.18 5.82 -1.94
N PHE A 88 -5.58 4.60 -2.27
CA PHE A 88 -4.96 3.80 -3.32
C PHE A 88 -5.89 3.76 -4.55
N PRO A 89 -5.36 4.02 -5.76
CA PRO A 89 -6.07 3.76 -7.01
C PRO A 89 -6.13 2.26 -7.31
#